data_AF-A0A2D9YGY6-F1
#
_entry.id   AF-A0A2D9YGY6-F1
#
_cell.length_a   1.000
_cell.length_b   1.000
_cell.length_c   1.000
_cell.angle_alpha   90.00
_cell.angle_beta   90.00
_cell.angle_gamma   90.00
#
_symmetry.space_group_name_H-M   'P 1'
#
loop_
_entity.id
_entity.type
_entity.pdbx_description
1 polymer ?
#
loop_
_entity_poly.entity_id
_entity_poly.type
_entity_poly.pdbx_seq_one_letter_code
_entity_poly.pdbx_strand_id
1 'polypeptide(L)'
;MNVLISGGGIAGLSAGILLSREGFKVTVFERSSALEDLGTGVQISPNGYKILQLLGIDKKIVPDIFEPENIHLRDGFSGKIKLSVPVKKLSRNRWGGKYFNIKRFDLLSALLEELSNYKSSKIHFGKSLIQYEQTKKNVIAILEDGSEILGDILIGADGVFSKIRQQIFSKTELNYSGNFAWRGLADASKINCPLILKNNLIWIGPKKHAVTTILKNGSLINFVGIVEKSAENKKGTSSDNQLSALEDFKGWHKEL
;
A
#
# COMPACT_ATOMS: atom_id res chain seq x y z
N MET A 1 -5.59 22.96 18.84
CA MET A 1 -4.28 22.34 18.61
C MET A 1 -4.08 22.12 17.12
N ASN A 2 -2.90 22.45 16.60
CA ASN A 2 -2.45 22.34 15.22
C ASN A 2 -1.51 21.14 15.08
N VAL A 3 -1.91 20.15 14.28
CA VAL A 3 -1.15 18.92 14.04
C VAL A 3 -0.58 18.94 12.63
N LEU A 4 0.73 18.77 12.53
CA LEU A 4 1.45 18.63 11.26
C LEU A 4 1.68 17.15 10.97
N ILE A 5 1.51 16.72 9.72
CA ILE A 5 1.74 15.34 9.29
C ILE A 5 2.71 15.35 8.11
N SER A 6 3.84 14.68 8.27
CA SER A 6 4.79 14.43 7.17
C SER A 6 4.38 13.17 6.42
N GLY A 7 3.92 13.29 5.18
CA GLY A 7 3.51 12.19 4.29
C GLY A 7 2.00 12.11 4.05
N GLY A 8 1.59 12.17 2.78
CA GLY A 8 0.22 12.01 2.29
C GLY A 8 -0.13 10.58 1.85
N GLY A 9 0.56 9.57 2.40
CA GLY A 9 0.24 8.17 2.18
C GLY A 9 -0.98 7.68 2.99
N ILE A 10 -1.30 6.38 2.88
CA ILE A 10 -2.45 5.76 3.59
C ILE A 10 -2.44 6.09 5.09
N ALA A 11 -1.28 5.96 5.74
CA ALA A 11 -1.15 6.23 7.17
C ALA A 11 -1.38 7.71 7.52
N GLY A 12 -0.75 8.64 6.78
CA GLY A 12 -0.88 10.07 7.03
C GLY A 12 -2.28 10.61 6.78
N LEU A 13 -2.93 10.18 5.68
CA LEU A 13 -4.32 10.54 5.40
C LEU A 13 -5.27 9.95 6.44
N SER A 14 -5.08 8.69 6.85
CA SER A 14 -5.91 8.07 7.90
C SER A 14 -5.79 8.80 9.23
N ALA A 15 -4.55 9.15 9.65
CA ALA A 15 -4.31 9.95 10.84
C ALA A 15 -4.95 11.33 10.72
N GLY A 16 -4.82 11.97 9.56
CA GLY A 16 -5.41 13.28 9.30
C GLY A 16 -6.93 13.28 9.42
N ILE A 17 -7.61 12.26 8.89
CA ILE A 17 -9.07 12.13 9.01
C ILE A 17 -9.48 11.97 10.48
N LEU A 18 -8.84 11.04 11.21
CA LEU A 18 -9.19 10.78 12.61
C LEU A 18 -8.99 12.02 13.48
N LEU A 19 -7.86 12.72 13.33
CA LEU A 19 -7.58 13.94 14.07
C LEU A 19 -8.52 15.09 13.70
N SER A 20 -8.84 15.24 12.41
CA SER A 20 -9.78 16.26 11.97
C SER A 20 -11.18 16.02 12.52
N ARG A 21 -11.60 14.76 12.64
CA ARG A 21 -12.88 14.36 13.25
C ARG A 21 -12.98 14.72 14.73
N GLU A 22 -11.86 14.65 15.46
CA GLU A 22 -11.78 15.10 16.85
C GLU A 22 -11.65 16.64 17.00
N GLY A 23 -11.77 17.39 15.89
CA GLY A 23 -11.78 18.86 15.89
C GLY A 23 -10.40 19.50 15.87
N PHE A 24 -9.32 18.74 15.68
CA PHE A 24 -7.98 19.30 15.51
C PHE A 24 -7.82 20.00 14.16
N LYS A 25 -6.96 21.03 14.12
CA LYS A 25 -6.50 21.63 12.88
C LYS A 25 -5.35 20.78 12.34
N VAL A 26 -5.48 20.24 11.13
CA VAL A 26 -4.52 19.28 10.57
C VAL A 26 -3.93 19.82 9.28
N THR A 27 -2.60 19.74 9.15
CA THR A 27 -1.90 20.05 7.89
C THR A 27 -1.02 18.87 7.49
N VAL A 28 -1.31 18.28 6.33
CA VAL A 28 -0.55 17.16 5.74
C VAL A 28 0.39 17.70 4.65
N PHE A 29 1.65 17.30 4.68
CA PHE A 29 2.64 17.63 3.66
C PHE A 29 3.00 16.37 2.86
N GLU A 30 2.85 16.42 1.54
CA GLU A 30 3.20 15.35 0.62
C GLU A 30 4.23 15.85 -0.39
N ARG A 31 5.31 15.09 -0.57
CA ARG A 31 6.40 15.44 -1.46
C ARG A 31 6.03 15.31 -2.94
N SER A 32 5.19 14.33 -3.30
CA SER A 32 4.70 14.18 -4.67
C SER A 32 3.81 15.38 -5.03
N SER A 33 3.85 15.81 -6.29
CA SER A 33 3.08 16.95 -6.78
C SER A 33 1.58 16.66 -6.90
N ALA A 34 1.20 15.38 -6.94
CA ALA A 34 -0.18 14.90 -6.93
C ALA A 34 -0.23 13.44 -6.43
N LEU A 35 -1.43 12.88 -6.32
CA LEU A 35 -1.58 11.43 -6.16
C LEU A 35 -1.06 10.71 -7.42
N GLU A 36 -0.11 9.79 -7.22
CA GLU A 36 0.47 9.01 -8.30
C GLU A 36 -0.13 7.59 -8.35
N ASP A 37 -0.50 7.16 -9.54
CA ASP A 37 -0.89 5.79 -9.79
C ASP A 37 0.32 4.93 -10.16
N LEU A 38 0.89 4.28 -9.14
CA LEU A 38 2.03 3.38 -9.33
C LEU A 38 1.63 1.99 -9.85
N GLY A 39 0.35 1.77 -10.22
CA GLY A 39 -0.11 0.49 -10.76
C GLY A 39 -0.02 -0.68 -9.77
N THR A 40 -0.18 -0.41 -8.47
CA THR A 40 -0.04 -1.46 -7.44
C THR A 40 -1.35 -1.73 -6.70
N GLY A 41 -1.62 -3.01 -6.44
CA GLY A 41 -2.67 -3.45 -5.53
C GLY A 41 -2.21 -3.49 -4.07
N VAL A 42 -3.15 -3.37 -3.16
CA VAL A 42 -3.00 -3.68 -1.72
C VAL A 42 -4.10 -4.62 -1.28
N GLN A 43 -3.78 -5.49 -0.33
CA GLN A 43 -4.72 -6.41 0.29
C GLN A 43 -5.10 -5.86 1.67
N ILE A 44 -6.39 -5.73 1.93
CA ILE A 44 -6.91 -5.23 3.20
C ILE A 44 -7.58 -6.40 3.93
N SER A 45 -7.03 -6.74 5.09
CA SER A 45 -7.57 -7.74 6.01
C SER A 45 -8.65 -7.15 6.93
N PRO A 46 -9.41 -7.99 7.66
CA PRO A 46 -10.56 -7.53 8.46
C PRO A 46 -10.25 -6.44 9.49
N ASN A 47 -9.05 -6.45 10.09
CA ASN A 47 -8.59 -5.39 10.97
C ASN A 47 -8.45 -4.05 10.23
N GLY A 48 -7.87 -4.05 9.02
CA GLY A 48 -7.81 -2.85 8.18
C GLY A 48 -9.20 -2.39 7.76
N TYR A 49 -10.08 -3.32 7.37
CA TYR A 49 -11.47 -2.99 7.04
C TYR A 49 -12.18 -2.27 8.18
N LYS A 50 -12.03 -2.73 9.43
CA LYS A 50 -12.63 -2.05 10.60
C LYS A 50 -12.16 -0.60 10.73
N ILE A 51 -10.88 -0.33 10.47
CA ILE A 51 -10.38 1.05 10.45
C ILE A 51 -11.01 1.86 9.31
N LEU A 52 -11.18 1.28 8.13
CA LEU A 52 -11.86 1.96 7.02
C LEU A 52 -13.34 2.28 7.34
N GLN A 53 -14.01 1.45 8.15
CA GLN A 53 -15.35 1.76 8.67
C GLN A 53 -15.31 2.95 9.63
N LEU A 54 -14.32 2.99 10.54
CA LEU A 54 -14.13 4.11 11.46
C LEU A 54 -13.80 5.43 10.75
N LEU A 55 -13.08 5.34 9.63
CA LEU A 55 -12.77 6.47 8.75
C LEU A 55 -13.97 6.90 7.88
N GLY A 56 -15.04 6.11 7.82
CA GLY A 56 -16.23 6.44 7.03
C GLY A 56 -16.10 6.19 5.51
N ILE A 57 -15.04 5.53 5.06
CA ILE A 57 -14.76 5.33 3.63
C ILE A 57 -15.10 3.93 3.12
N ASP A 58 -15.50 3.01 3.99
CA ASP A 58 -15.75 1.60 3.65
C ASP A 58 -16.83 1.42 2.58
N LYS A 59 -17.85 2.28 2.57
CA LYS A 59 -18.88 2.31 1.53
C LYS A 59 -18.40 2.93 0.22
N LYS A 60 -17.55 3.96 0.29
CA LYS A 60 -17.04 4.68 -0.89
C LYS A 60 -16.18 3.79 -1.78
N ILE A 61 -15.40 2.90 -1.18
CA ILE A 61 -14.49 2.01 -1.91
C ILE A 61 -15.17 0.77 -2.49
N VAL A 62 -16.43 0.48 -2.16
CA VAL A 62 -17.12 -0.75 -2.60
C VAL A 62 -17.04 -1.00 -4.13
N PRO A 63 -17.19 0.02 -5.01
CA PRO A 63 -17.08 -0.19 -6.45
C PRO A 63 -15.68 -0.60 -6.93
N ASP A 64 -14.63 -0.34 -6.15
CA ASP A 64 -13.23 -0.56 -6.56
C ASP A 64 -12.60 -1.83 -5.97
N ILE A 65 -13.26 -2.45 -4.98
CA ILE A 65 -12.72 -3.64 -4.31
C ILE A 65 -13.02 -4.92 -5.07
N PHE A 66 -12.20 -5.93 -4.83
CA PHE A 66 -12.50 -7.32 -5.16
C PHE A 66 -12.36 -8.19 -3.91
N GLU A 67 -13.40 -8.97 -3.59
CA GLU A 67 -13.40 -9.91 -2.48
C GLU A 67 -13.13 -11.34 -2.98
N PRO A 68 -11.92 -11.89 -2.82
CA PRO A 68 -11.62 -13.25 -3.25
C PRO A 68 -12.39 -14.28 -2.43
N GLU A 69 -12.93 -15.32 -3.08
CA GLU A 69 -13.62 -16.40 -2.39
C GLU A 69 -12.66 -17.16 -1.46
N ASN A 70 -11.48 -17.50 -2.00
CA ASN A 70 -10.43 -18.20 -1.28
C ASN A 70 -9.06 -17.54 -1.46
N ILE A 71 -8.15 -17.87 -0.54
CA ILE A 71 -6.70 -17.80 -0.76
C ILE A 71 -6.22 -19.24 -1.00
N HIS A 72 -5.62 -19.49 -2.16
CA HIS A 72 -5.02 -20.78 -2.47
C HIS A 72 -3.50 -20.68 -2.46
N LEU A 73 -2.86 -21.51 -1.66
CA LEU A 73 -1.43 -21.79 -1.77
C LEU A 73 -1.24 -22.88 -2.81
N ARG A 74 -0.49 -22.61 -3.87
CA ARG A 74 -0.24 -23.51 -4.99
C ARG A 74 1.23 -23.80 -5.11
N ASP A 75 1.55 -25.05 -5.41
CA ASP A 75 2.88 -25.41 -5.88
C ASP A 75 3.16 -24.72 -7.22
N GLY A 76 4.27 -23.98 -7.29
CA GLY A 76 4.61 -23.12 -8.42
C GLY A 76 4.89 -23.86 -9.73
N PHE A 77 5.28 -25.14 -9.66
CA PHE A 77 5.63 -25.95 -10.84
C PHE A 77 4.46 -26.81 -11.32
N SER A 78 3.83 -27.55 -10.41
CA SER A 78 2.72 -28.46 -10.73
C SER A 78 1.36 -27.77 -10.74
N GLY A 79 1.24 -26.56 -10.20
CA GLY A 79 -0.04 -25.86 -10.04
C GLY A 79 -0.99 -26.50 -9.02
N LYS A 80 -0.59 -27.56 -8.31
CA LYS A 80 -1.46 -28.23 -7.33
C LYS A 80 -1.74 -27.32 -6.14
N ILE A 81 -3.00 -27.22 -5.74
CA ILE A 81 -3.40 -26.53 -4.51
C ILE A 81 -2.90 -27.36 -3.32
N LYS A 82 -2.09 -26.74 -2.46
CA LYS A 82 -1.54 -27.31 -1.23
C LYS A 82 -2.35 -26.89 0.00
N LEU A 83 -2.89 -25.67 -0.02
CA LEU A 83 -3.73 -25.13 1.03
C LEU A 83 -4.83 -24.27 0.42
N SER A 84 -6.02 -24.32 1.01
CA SER A 84 -7.15 -23.49 0.63
C SER A 84 -7.79 -22.88 1.88
N VAL A 85 -7.88 -21.55 1.91
CA VAL A 85 -8.55 -20.81 2.98
C VAL A 85 -9.77 -20.09 2.40
N PRO A 86 -11.01 -20.38 2.85
CA PRO A 86 -12.22 -19.71 2.38
C PRO A 86 -12.33 -18.30 2.97
N VAL A 87 -11.42 -17.41 2.54
CA VAL A 87 -11.12 -16.13 3.20
C VAL A 87 -12.35 -15.22 3.27
N LYS A 88 -13.22 -15.21 2.25
CA LYS A 88 -14.42 -14.37 2.23
C LYS A 88 -15.37 -14.70 3.38
N LYS A 89 -15.65 -16.00 3.55
CA LYS A 89 -16.55 -16.53 4.59
C LYS A 89 -15.88 -16.48 5.96
N LEU A 90 -14.63 -16.92 6.06
CA LEU A 90 -13.85 -16.90 7.30
C LEU A 90 -13.74 -15.47 7.85
N SER A 91 -13.51 -14.49 6.98
CA SER A 91 -13.32 -13.09 7.38
C SER A 91 -14.53 -12.52 8.08
N ARG A 92 -15.71 -12.76 7.49
CA ARG A 92 -17.00 -12.31 8.03
C ARG A 92 -17.34 -13.03 9.32
N ASN A 93 -17.23 -14.36 9.33
CA ASN A 93 -17.70 -15.17 10.45
C ASN A 93 -16.81 -15.06 11.69
N ARG A 94 -15.48 -15.02 11.51
CA ARG A 94 -14.54 -15.02 12.63
C ARG A 94 -14.22 -13.62 13.15
N TRP A 95 -14.12 -12.63 12.26
CA TRP A 95 -13.65 -11.28 12.63
C TRP A 95 -14.65 -10.17 12.32
N GLY A 96 -15.84 -10.48 11.79
CA GLY A 96 -16.89 -9.48 11.52
C GLY A 96 -16.47 -8.42 10.50
N GLY A 97 -15.56 -8.75 9.58
CA GLY A 97 -15.01 -7.82 8.60
C GLY A 97 -14.74 -8.47 7.24
N LYS A 98 -14.38 -7.64 6.26
CA LYS A 98 -14.07 -8.09 4.90
C LYS A 98 -12.57 -8.33 4.72
N TYR A 99 -12.24 -9.22 3.80
CA TYR A 99 -10.91 -9.32 3.19
C TYR A 99 -11.06 -9.01 1.71
N PHE A 100 -10.28 -8.07 1.20
CA PHE A 100 -10.39 -7.64 -0.19
C PHE A 100 -9.09 -7.08 -0.74
N ASN A 101 -9.02 -7.02 -2.06
CA ASN A 101 -7.97 -6.34 -2.79
C ASN A 101 -8.52 -5.02 -3.33
N ILE A 102 -7.68 -4.00 -3.36
CA ILE A 102 -8.01 -2.69 -3.95
C ILE A 102 -6.75 -2.11 -4.57
N LYS A 103 -6.89 -1.31 -5.63
CA LYS A 103 -5.76 -0.55 -6.14
C LYS A 103 -5.35 0.48 -5.10
N ARG A 104 -4.04 0.64 -4.88
CA ARG A 104 -3.52 1.59 -3.91
C ARG A 104 -4.00 3.02 -4.20
N PHE A 105 -4.05 3.38 -5.48
CA PHE A 105 -4.54 4.68 -5.93
C PHE A 105 -5.98 4.93 -5.47
N ASP A 106 -6.91 4.00 -5.73
CA ASP A 106 -8.33 4.17 -5.36
C ASP A 106 -8.53 4.32 -3.85
N LEU A 107 -7.77 3.56 -3.05
CA LEU A 107 -7.80 3.72 -1.59
C LEU A 107 -7.30 5.10 -1.15
N LEU A 108 -6.20 5.59 -1.74
CA LEU A 108 -5.67 6.92 -1.45
C LEU A 108 -6.63 8.03 -1.89
N SER A 109 -7.26 7.89 -3.06
CA SER A 109 -8.27 8.82 -3.55
C SER A 109 -9.47 8.91 -2.60
N ALA A 110 -9.99 7.78 -2.14
CA ALA A 110 -11.11 7.77 -1.19
C ALA A 110 -10.73 8.40 0.18
N LEU A 111 -9.50 8.16 0.66
CA LEU A 111 -8.98 8.80 1.87
C LEU A 111 -8.79 10.31 1.69
N LEU A 112 -8.25 10.73 0.56
CA LEU A 112 -8.05 12.15 0.25
C LEU A 112 -9.37 12.90 0.15
N GLU A 113 -10.34 12.32 -0.56
CA GLU A 113 -11.70 12.86 -0.65
C GLU A 113 -12.33 12.98 0.73
N GLU A 114 -12.20 11.95 1.57
CA GLU A 114 -12.73 12.01 2.93
C GLU A 114 -12.06 13.08 3.79
N LEU A 115 -10.74 13.21 3.73
CA LEU A 115 -10.03 14.28 4.44
C LEU A 115 -10.53 15.67 4.01
N SER A 116 -10.80 15.86 2.71
CA SER A 116 -11.25 17.15 2.17
C SER A 116 -12.60 17.63 2.71
N ASN A 117 -13.42 16.73 3.29
CA ASN A 117 -14.69 17.08 3.92
C ASN A 117 -14.50 17.89 5.22
N TYR A 118 -13.30 17.86 5.83
CA TYR A 118 -13.01 18.57 7.07
C TYR A 118 -12.35 19.92 6.77
N LYS A 119 -13.09 21.03 7.02
CA LYS A 119 -12.58 22.41 6.85
C LYS A 119 -11.34 22.73 7.71
N SER A 120 -11.15 22.00 8.80
CA SER A 120 -9.99 22.11 9.69
C SER A 120 -8.74 21.41 9.15
N SER A 121 -8.86 20.65 8.06
CA SER A 121 -7.77 19.91 7.45
C SER A 121 -7.29 20.58 6.16
N LYS A 122 -5.99 20.46 5.88
CA LYS A 122 -5.37 20.85 4.61
C LYS A 122 -4.32 19.83 4.22
N ILE A 123 -4.16 19.63 2.92
CA ILE A 123 -3.06 18.88 2.34
C ILE A 123 -2.30 19.75 1.35
N HIS A 124 -0.97 19.72 1.42
CA HIS A 124 -0.07 20.41 0.52
C HIS A 124 0.78 19.39 -0.22
N PHE A 125 0.50 19.22 -1.52
CA PHE A 125 1.33 18.47 -2.44
C PHE A 125 2.56 19.28 -2.87
N GLY A 126 3.59 18.60 -3.36
CA GLY A 126 4.87 19.22 -3.74
C GLY A 126 5.63 19.84 -2.58
N LYS A 127 5.30 19.46 -1.33
CA LYS A 127 5.91 19.97 -0.10
C LYS A 127 6.54 18.83 0.66
N SER A 128 7.85 18.72 0.54
CA SER A 128 8.66 17.75 1.29
C SER A 128 9.06 18.35 2.64
N LEU A 129 8.68 17.70 3.74
CA LEU A 129 9.14 18.05 5.08
C LEU A 129 10.39 17.24 5.39
N ILE A 130 11.52 17.92 5.59
CA ILE A 130 12.85 17.30 5.64
C ILE A 130 13.49 17.29 7.03
N GLN A 131 13.04 18.18 7.92
CA GLN A 131 13.59 18.33 9.27
C GLN A 131 12.52 18.89 10.21
N TYR A 132 12.71 18.68 11.51
CA TYR A 132 11.92 19.37 12.53
C TYR A 132 12.78 19.90 13.67
N GLU A 133 12.30 20.91 14.38
CA GLU A 133 12.86 21.33 15.66
C GLU A 133 11.79 21.25 16.74
N GLN A 134 12.16 20.79 17.93
CA GLN A 134 11.24 20.68 19.05
C GLN A 134 11.65 21.64 20.16
N THR A 135 10.70 22.48 20.56
CA THR A 135 10.82 23.34 21.73
C THR A 135 10.06 22.73 22.91
N LYS A 136 10.06 23.40 24.07
CA LYS A 136 9.26 22.97 25.23
C LYS A 136 7.74 22.98 24.99
N LYS A 137 7.25 23.71 23.98
CA LYS A 137 5.81 23.94 23.76
C LYS A 137 5.32 23.54 22.36
N ASN A 138 6.18 23.66 21.36
CA ASN A 138 5.81 23.55 19.94
C ASN A 138 6.84 22.72 19.17
N VAL A 139 6.45 22.33 17.96
CA VAL A 139 7.33 21.79 16.92
C VAL A 139 7.38 22.76 15.74
N ILE A 140 8.56 22.91 15.14
CA ILE A 140 8.77 23.64 13.89
C ILE A 140 9.11 22.61 12.82
N ALA A 141 8.28 22.48 11.80
CA ALA A 141 8.54 21.64 10.64
C ALA A 141 9.25 22.47 9.56
N ILE A 142 10.37 21.96 9.06
CA ILE A 142 11.19 22.61 8.03
C ILE A 142 10.98 21.86 6.71
N LEU A 143 10.50 22.59 5.71
CA LEU A 143 10.29 22.09 4.36
C LEU A 143 11.57 22.21 3.51
N GLU A 144 11.63 21.46 2.42
CA GLU A 144 12.76 21.44 1.49
C GLU A 144 13.04 22.80 0.82
N ASP A 145 12.02 23.66 0.69
CA ASP A 145 12.16 25.03 0.19
C ASP A 145 12.63 26.04 1.25
N GLY A 146 12.94 25.56 2.46
CA GLY A 146 13.35 26.39 3.60
C GLY A 146 12.19 27.00 4.40
N SER A 147 10.93 26.76 4.01
CA SER A 147 9.79 27.25 4.78
C SER A 147 9.68 26.57 6.13
N GLU A 148 9.39 27.36 7.16
CA GLU A 148 9.15 26.87 8.52
C GLU A 148 7.66 26.93 8.88
N ILE A 149 7.14 25.81 9.37
CA ILE A 149 5.74 25.68 9.76
C ILE A 149 5.65 25.33 11.25
N LEU A 150 5.01 26.21 12.02
CA LEU A 150 4.79 26.01 13.44
C LEU A 150 3.57 25.10 13.70
N GLY A 151 3.74 24.10 14.57
CA GLY A 151 2.68 23.22 15.04
C GLY A 151 2.82 22.87 16.52
N ASP A 152 1.78 22.26 17.09
CA ASP A 152 1.81 21.74 18.46
C ASP A 152 2.37 20.31 18.48
N ILE A 153 2.06 19.52 17.44
CA ILE A 153 2.49 18.12 17.29
C ILE A 153 2.89 17.86 15.83
N LEU A 154 3.92 17.04 15.63
CA LEU A 154 4.33 16.50 14.33
C LEU A 154 4.19 14.99 14.32
N ILE A 155 3.53 14.46 13.29
CA ILE A 155 3.41 13.02 13.03
C ILE A 155 4.26 12.67 11.81
N GLY A 156 5.24 11.80 12.00
CA GLY A 156 6.04 11.22 10.90
C GLY A 156 5.32 10.03 10.26
N ALA A 157 4.72 10.24 9.09
CA ALA A 157 4.06 9.23 8.26
C ALA A 157 4.67 9.15 6.83
N ASP A 158 5.95 9.51 6.71
CA ASP A 158 6.72 9.73 5.48
C ASP A 158 7.42 8.46 4.95
N GLY A 159 6.96 7.30 5.41
CA GLY A 159 7.26 6.00 4.81
C GLY A 159 8.65 5.43 5.11
N VAL A 160 9.08 4.48 4.28
CA VAL A 160 10.29 3.68 4.54
C VAL A 160 11.57 4.51 4.51
N PHE A 161 11.60 5.62 3.76
CA PHE A 161 12.74 6.55 3.67
C PHE A 161 12.58 7.79 4.58
N SER A 162 11.79 7.66 5.65
CA SER A 162 11.43 8.75 6.56
C SER A 162 12.63 9.60 7.00
N LYS A 163 12.53 10.91 6.75
CA LYS A 163 13.48 11.92 7.23
C LYS A 163 13.23 12.24 8.70
N ILE A 164 11.97 12.20 9.12
CA ILE A 164 11.59 12.36 10.53
C ILE A 164 12.25 11.28 11.40
N ARG A 165 12.17 10.02 10.98
CA ARG A 165 12.77 8.90 11.71
C ARG A 165 14.29 9.00 11.78
N GLN A 166 14.94 9.46 10.70
CA GLN A 166 16.39 9.66 10.65
C GLN A 166 16.88 10.71 11.66
N GLN A 167 16.07 11.73 11.95
CA GLN A 167 16.40 12.73 12.94
C GLN A 167 16.18 12.25 14.39
N ILE A 168 15.18 11.40 14.62
CA ILE A 168 14.93 10.81 15.95
C ILE A 168 16.03 9.80 16.33
N PHE A 169 16.47 8.99 15.37
CA PHE A 169 17.38 7.87 15.62
C PHE A 169 18.65 7.98 14.78
N SER A 170 19.80 8.04 15.45
CA SER A 170 21.13 8.23 14.85
C SER A 170 21.63 7.09 13.94
N LYS A 171 20.95 5.93 13.92
CA LYS A 171 21.28 4.78 13.05
C LYS A 171 20.00 4.14 12.49
N THR A 172 19.61 4.54 11.27
CA THR A 172 18.39 4.04 10.61
C THR A 172 18.67 3.55 9.20
N GLU A 173 19.62 2.64 9.06
CA GLU A 173 19.91 2.00 7.78
C GLU A 173 18.83 0.98 7.40
N LEU A 174 18.50 0.95 6.11
CA LEU A 174 17.56 -0.03 5.57
C LEU A 174 18.29 -1.33 5.27
N ASN A 175 17.90 -2.39 5.96
CA ASN A 175 18.42 -3.72 5.69
C ASN A 175 17.71 -4.33 4.49
N TYR A 176 18.48 -4.65 3.46
CA TYR A 176 17.95 -5.39 2.32
C TYR A 176 17.59 -6.82 2.74
N SER A 177 16.37 -7.25 2.42
CA SER A 177 15.83 -8.55 2.84
C SER A 177 16.39 -9.75 2.05
N GLY A 178 17.30 -9.53 1.10
CA GLY A 178 17.74 -10.57 0.16
C GLY A 178 16.71 -10.89 -0.93
N ASN A 179 15.61 -10.14 -1.01
CA ASN A 179 14.49 -10.41 -1.91
C ASN A 179 14.16 -9.22 -2.80
N PHE A 180 13.93 -9.49 -4.08
CA PHE A 180 13.48 -8.54 -5.09
C PHE A 180 12.03 -8.85 -5.50
N ALA A 181 11.23 -7.82 -5.83
CA ALA A 181 9.83 -7.98 -6.18
C ALA A 181 9.51 -7.40 -7.57
N TRP A 182 9.16 -8.27 -8.51
CA TRP A 182 8.47 -7.95 -9.74
C TRP A 182 7.02 -7.54 -9.45
N ARG A 183 6.54 -6.51 -10.14
CA ARG A 183 5.13 -6.09 -10.07
C ARG A 183 4.60 -5.83 -11.47
N GLY A 184 3.36 -6.21 -11.71
CA GLY A 184 2.71 -6.00 -12.99
C GLY A 184 1.19 -6.01 -12.89
N LEU A 185 0.56 -5.32 -13.83
CA LEU A 185 -0.89 -5.37 -14.03
C LEU A 185 -1.17 -6.01 -15.39
N ALA A 186 -2.19 -6.85 -15.42
CA ALA A 186 -2.72 -7.44 -16.65
C ALA A 186 -4.24 -7.23 -16.71
N ASP A 187 -4.77 -7.16 -17.93
CA ASP A 187 -6.21 -7.12 -18.17
C ASP A 187 -6.80 -8.51 -17.91
N ALA A 188 -7.80 -8.58 -17.02
CA ALA A 188 -8.43 -9.83 -16.65
C ALA A 188 -9.18 -10.49 -17.82
N SER A 189 -9.66 -9.72 -18.80
CA SER A 189 -10.34 -10.25 -19.99
C SER A 189 -9.43 -11.12 -20.86
N LYS A 190 -8.10 -10.97 -20.73
CA LYS A 190 -7.10 -11.74 -21.47
C LYS A 190 -6.75 -13.08 -20.81
N ILE A 191 -7.28 -13.36 -19.61
CA ILE A 191 -6.95 -14.55 -18.83
C ILE A 191 -8.13 -15.51 -18.77
N ASN A 192 -7.95 -16.70 -19.37
CA ASN A 192 -8.95 -17.77 -19.34
C ASN A 192 -8.63 -18.80 -18.22
N CYS A 193 -8.59 -18.34 -16.97
CA CYS A 193 -8.38 -19.19 -15.80
C CYS A 193 -9.37 -18.83 -14.68
N PRO A 194 -10.49 -19.57 -14.53
CA PRO A 194 -11.51 -19.29 -13.52
C PRO A 194 -10.99 -19.28 -12.08
N LEU A 195 -9.92 -20.03 -11.80
CA LEU A 195 -9.33 -20.07 -10.48
C LEU A 195 -8.67 -18.74 -10.11
N ILE A 196 -7.97 -18.09 -11.05
CA ILE A 196 -7.37 -16.76 -10.88
C ILE A 196 -8.46 -15.70 -10.72
N LEU A 197 -9.50 -15.77 -11.55
CA LEU A 197 -10.55 -14.73 -11.60
C LEU A 197 -11.47 -14.69 -10.37
N LYS A 198 -11.42 -15.69 -9.48
CA LYS A 198 -12.27 -15.78 -8.28
C LYS A 198 -11.50 -15.76 -6.96
N ASN A 199 -10.18 -15.93 -6.99
CA ASN A 199 -9.39 -16.18 -5.79
C ASN A 199 -8.08 -15.40 -5.80
N ASN A 200 -7.47 -15.25 -4.62
CA ASN A 200 -6.06 -14.88 -4.54
C ASN A 200 -5.21 -16.14 -4.58
N LEU A 201 -4.20 -16.19 -5.43
CA LEU A 201 -3.30 -17.33 -5.54
C LEU A 201 -1.91 -16.94 -5.07
N ILE A 202 -1.34 -17.79 -4.23
CA ILE A 202 0.05 -17.71 -3.78
C ILE A 202 0.77 -18.91 -4.37
N TRP A 203 1.65 -18.67 -5.33
CA TRP A 203 2.46 -19.67 -6.00
C TRP A 203 3.79 -19.79 -5.27
N ILE A 204 4.12 -20.96 -4.75
CA ILE A 204 5.34 -21.18 -3.96
C ILE A 204 6.34 -22.08 -4.68
N GLY A 205 7.62 -21.74 -4.57
CA GLY A 205 8.73 -22.55 -5.03
C GLY A 205 10.00 -22.28 -4.21
N PRO A 206 11.07 -23.04 -4.42
CA PRO A 206 12.35 -22.77 -3.79
C PRO A 206 12.85 -21.36 -4.15
N LYS A 207 13.17 -20.56 -3.13
CA LYS A 207 13.75 -19.21 -3.24
C LYS A 207 12.95 -18.17 -4.02
N LYS A 208 11.73 -18.50 -4.48
CA LYS A 208 10.85 -17.59 -5.22
C LYS A 208 9.40 -17.89 -4.91
N HIS A 209 8.55 -16.87 -4.95
CA HIS A 209 7.10 -17.04 -4.90
C HIS A 209 6.41 -15.95 -5.71
N ALA A 210 5.19 -16.19 -6.14
CA ALA A 210 4.38 -15.19 -6.82
C ALA A 210 3.00 -15.10 -6.20
N VAL A 211 2.37 -13.93 -6.32
CA VAL A 211 1.00 -13.68 -5.86
C VAL A 211 0.22 -13.09 -7.01
N THR A 212 -0.90 -13.71 -7.36
CA THR A 212 -1.88 -13.15 -8.28
C THR A 212 -3.15 -12.79 -7.52
N THR A 213 -3.60 -11.55 -7.69
CA THR A 213 -4.78 -10.99 -7.06
C THR A 213 -5.59 -10.24 -8.10
N ILE A 214 -6.89 -10.06 -7.85
CA ILE A 214 -7.78 -9.31 -8.74
C ILE A 214 -8.05 -7.93 -8.14
N LEU A 215 -8.08 -6.90 -8.97
CA LEU A 215 -8.36 -5.50 -8.62
C LEU A 215 -9.52 -4.95 -9.46
N LYS A 216 -9.96 -3.73 -9.17
CA LYS A 216 -10.95 -2.97 -9.97
C LYS A 216 -12.20 -3.81 -10.31
N ASN A 217 -12.80 -4.38 -9.27
CA ASN A 217 -14.02 -5.20 -9.38
C ASN A 217 -13.95 -6.30 -10.47
N GLY A 218 -12.77 -6.91 -10.65
CA GLY A 218 -12.61 -8.01 -11.61
C GLY A 218 -11.89 -7.64 -12.90
N SER A 219 -11.65 -6.37 -13.19
CA SER A 219 -11.12 -5.97 -14.51
C SER A 219 -9.59 -6.10 -14.64
N LEU A 220 -8.86 -6.14 -13.51
CA LEU A 220 -7.40 -6.18 -13.51
C LEU A 220 -6.87 -7.34 -12.67
N ILE A 221 -5.78 -7.95 -13.14
CA ILE A 221 -4.97 -8.89 -12.38
C ILE A 221 -3.70 -8.17 -11.95
N ASN A 222 -3.39 -8.21 -10.66
CA ASN A 222 -2.15 -7.76 -10.08
C ASN A 222 -1.25 -8.95 -9.78
N PHE A 223 -0.08 -8.95 -10.41
CA PHE A 223 1.00 -9.92 -10.20
C PHE A 223 2.09 -9.31 -9.32
N VAL A 224 2.55 -10.07 -8.33
CA VAL A 224 3.74 -9.77 -7.53
C VAL A 224 4.63 -11.00 -7.47
N GLY A 225 5.80 -10.96 -8.12
CA GLY A 225 6.76 -12.05 -8.12
C GLY A 225 7.97 -11.72 -7.26
N ILE A 226 8.19 -12.46 -6.18
CA ILE A 226 9.30 -12.25 -5.26
C ILE A 226 10.38 -13.31 -5.50
N VAL A 227 11.63 -12.86 -5.61
CA VAL A 227 12.79 -13.68 -5.97
C VAL A 227 13.94 -13.36 -5.01
N GLU A 228 14.55 -14.39 -4.43
CA GLU A 228 15.78 -14.24 -3.64
C GLU A 228 16.93 -13.86 -4.58
N LYS A 229 17.50 -12.66 -4.38
CA LYS A 229 18.62 -12.11 -5.16
C LYS A 229 19.51 -11.28 -4.25
N SER A 230 20.84 -11.38 -4.41
CA SER A 230 21.79 -10.52 -3.69
C SER A 230 21.66 -9.05 -4.10
N ALA A 231 22.12 -8.14 -3.24
CA ALA A 231 21.98 -6.70 -3.47
C ALA A 231 22.72 -6.20 -4.73
N GLU A 232 23.86 -6.81 -5.04
CA GLU A 232 24.69 -6.51 -6.23
C GLU A 232 24.02 -6.94 -7.54
N ASN A 233 23.13 -7.94 -7.47
CA ASN A 233 22.37 -8.46 -8.60
C ASN A 233 20.98 -7.81 -8.73
N LYS A 234 20.74 -6.72 -7.99
CA LYS A 234 19.56 -5.87 -8.20
C LYS A 234 19.71 -5.17 -9.56
N LYS A 235 19.08 -5.72 -10.59
CA LYS A 235 18.58 -4.87 -11.67
C LYS A 235 17.28 -4.24 -11.15
N GLY A 236 17.20 -2.92 -11.14
CA GLY A 236 16.11 -2.20 -10.45
C GLY A 236 15.98 -0.74 -10.84
N THR A 237 16.40 -0.37 -12.04
CA THR A 237 15.95 0.85 -12.71
C THR A 237 14.76 0.51 -13.61
N SER A 238 13.98 1.52 -14.02
CA SER A 238 12.82 1.47 -14.93
C SER A 238 13.05 0.78 -16.31
N SER A 239 14.25 0.23 -16.52
CA SER A 239 14.72 -0.52 -17.68
C SER A 239 14.49 -2.04 -17.60
N ASP A 240 14.11 -2.58 -16.44
CA ASP A 240 13.78 -4.01 -16.36
C ASP A 240 12.41 -4.29 -16.97
N ASN A 241 12.43 -5.06 -18.05
CA ASN A 241 11.27 -5.35 -18.85
C ASN A 241 10.62 -6.69 -18.43
N GLN A 242 9.42 -6.94 -18.96
CA GLN A 242 8.65 -8.16 -18.79
C GLN A 242 9.47 -9.45 -19.01
N LEU A 243 10.50 -9.42 -19.87
CA LEU A 243 11.31 -10.60 -20.19
C LEU A 243 12.15 -11.06 -18.99
N SER A 244 12.71 -10.14 -18.20
CA SER A 244 13.47 -10.49 -16.99
C SER A 244 12.60 -11.20 -15.96
N ALA A 245 11.35 -10.73 -15.79
CA ALA A 245 10.38 -11.38 -14.91
C ALA A 245 10.01 -12.78 -15.43
N LEU A 246 9.78 -12.92 -16.74
CA LEU A 246 9.47 -14.21 -17.37
C LEU A 246 10.63 -15.22 -17.21
N GLU A 247 11.88 -14.79 -17.35
CA GLU A 247 13.04 -15.67 -17.14
C GLU A 247 13.15 -16.10 -15.67
N ASP A 248 12.86 -15.20 -14.71
CA ASP A 248 12.86 -15.54 -13.28
C ASP A 248 11.81 -16.60 -12.91
N PHE A 249 10.69 -16.64 -13.61
CA PHE A 249 9.59 -17.60 -13.42
C PHE A 249 9.54 -18.68 -14.50
N LYS A 250 10.62 -18.86 -15.28
CA LYS A 250 10.72 -19.94 -16.27
C LYS A 250 10.57 -21.32 -15.62
N GLY A 251 9.78 -22.18 -16.25
CA GLY A 251 9.49 -23.52 -15.75
C GLY A 251 8.42 -23.57 -14.65
N TRP A 252 7.85 -22.43 -14.25
CA TRP A 252 6.65 -22.40 -13.42
C TRP A 252 5.43 -22.83 -14.24
N HIS A 253 4.35 -23.18 -13.55
CA HIS A 253 3.12 -23.65 -14.15
C HIS A 253 2.56 -22.60 -15.12
N LYS A 254 2.11 -23.03 -16.31
CA LYS A 254 1.62 -22.18 -17.42
C LYS A 254 0.48 -21.19 -17.12
N GLU A 255 -0.13 -21.32 -15.95
CA GLU A 255 -1.21 -20.43 -15.51
C GLU A 255 -0.67 -19.20 -14.75
N LEU A 256 0.59 -19.24 -14.29
CA LEU A 256 1.30 -18.07 -13.78
C LEU A 256 1.86 -17.25 -14.95
#